data_AF-A0A7S1EVI5-F1
#
_entry.id   AF-A0A7S1EVI5-F1
#
_cell.length_a   1.000
_cell.length_b   1.000
_cell.length_c   1.000
_cell.angle_alpha   90.00
_cell.angle_beta   90.00
_cell.angle_gamma   90.00
#
_symmetry.space_group_name_H-M   'P 1'
#
loop_
_entity.id
_entity.type
_entity.pdbx_description
1 polymer ?
#
loop_
_entity_poly.entity_id
_entity_poly.type
_entity_poly.pdbx_seq_one_letter_code
_entity_poly.pdbx_strand_id
1 'polypeptide(L)'
;MSAAIELLLAVSTSVVDISLFRLIRIFRALRTLRIFRMFRMFAGLRVMVDAIFQSLLPLLWTSIFLAILIFIFAVLFQQAVTNNLQGTSDDFTVAQLRTFFENVPLTMLTLFMSITGGVSWW
;
A
#
# COMPACT_ATOMS: atom_id res chain seq x y z
N MET A 1 12.00 33.55 -43.66
CA MET A 1 13.01 32.73 -42.93
C MET A 1 13.38 33.33 -41.58
N SER A 2 13.64 34.64 -41.47
CA SER A 2 13.96 35.31 -40.19
C SER A 2 12.85 35.21 -39.11
N ALA A 3 11.58 35.40 -39.45
CA ALA A 3 10.47 35.32 -38.47
C ALA A 3 10.29 33.92 -37.84
N ALA A 4 10.62 32.85 -38.56
CA ALA A 4 10.54 31.49 -38.02
C ALA A 4 11.66 31.23 -36.98
N ILE A 5 12.83 31.85 -37.16
CA ILE A 5 13.95 31.76 -36.23
C ILE A 5 13.64 32.52 -34.93
N GLU A 6 13.08 33.71 -35.04
CA GLU A 6 12.61 34.50 -33.88
C GLU A 6 11.58 33.74 -33.04
N LEU A 7 10.60 33.09 -33.69
CA LEU A 7 9.60 32.27 -33.01
C LEU A 7 10.22 31.03 -32.34
N LEU A 8 11.19 30.37 -32.98
CA LEU A 8 11.89 29.23 -32.39
C LEU A 8 12.74 29.64 -31.18
N LEU A 9 13.40 30.80 -31.23
CA LEU A 9 14.18 31.32 -30.11
C LEU A 9 13.27 31.71 -28.93
N ALA A 10 12.14 32.37 -29.19
CA ALA A 10 11.16 32.74 -28.16
C ALA A 10 10.50 31.51 -27.50
N VAL A 11 10.23 30.44 -28.27
CA VAL A 11 9.73 29.18 -27.71
C VAL A 11 10.81 28.51 -26.86
N SER A 12 12.06 28.46 -27.33
CA SER A 12 13.17 27.85 -26.58
C SER A 12 13.41 28.53 -25.22
N THR A 13 13.40 29.87 -25.18
CA THR A 13 13.55 30.61 -23.91
C THR A 13 12.40 30.33 -22.95
N SER A 14 11.16 30.30 -23.44
CA SER A 14 9.98 30.02 -22.60
C SER A 14 10.00 28.61 -21.98
N VAL A 15 10.47 27.59 -22.71
CA VAL A 15 10.55 26.20 -22.24
C VAL A 15 11.65 26.06 -21.19
N VAL A 16 12.76 26.79 -21.36
CA VAL A 16 13.84 26.85 -20.37
C VAL A 16 13.34 27.50 -19.07
N ASP A 17 12.60 28.60 -19.13
CA ASP A 17 12.08 29.27 -17.92
C ASP A 17 11.14 28.36 -17.10
N ILE A 18 10.25 27.61 -17.77
CA ILE A 18 9.34 26.66 -17.09
C ILE A 18 10.15 25.52 -16.43
N SER A 19 11.17 25.03 -17.11
CA SER A 19 12.05 23.97 -16.61
C SER A 19 12.85 24.44 -15.40
N LEU A 20 13.38 25.66 -15.43
CA LEU A 20 14.12 26.28 -14.32
C LEU A 20 13.22 26.52 -13.11
N PHE A 21 11.99 27.02 -13.29
CA PHE A 21 11.04 27.18 -12.19
C PHE A 21 10.69 25.84 -11.52
N ARG A 22 10.54 24.77 -12.30
CA ARG A 22 10.30 23.42 -11.77
C ARG A 22 11.50 22.89 -10.98
N LEU A 23 12.71 23.13 -11.49
CA LEU A 23 13.95 22.76 -10.82
C LEU A 23 14.17 23.53 -9.51
N ILE A 24 13.86 24.82 -9.45
CA ILE A 24 13.92 25.62 -8.22
C ILE A 24 12.95 25.08 -7.16
N ARG A 25 11.73 24.69 -7.58
CA ARG A 25 10.74 24.08 -6.68
C ARG A 25 11.22 22.74 -6.13
N ILE A 26 11.83 21.91 -6.96
CA ILE A 26 12.45 20.64 -6.57
C ILE A 26 13.64 20.89 -5.63
N PHE A 27 14.53 21.83 -5.95
CA PHE A 27 15.67 22.18 -5.11
C PHE A 27 15.24 22.70 -3.72
N ARG A 28 14.13 23.42 -3.66
CA ARG A 28 13.50 23.84 -2.41
C ARG A 28 12.90 22.66 -1.63
N ALA A 29 12.35 21.64 -2.31
CA ALA A 29 11.92 20.39 -1.67
C ALA A 29 13.12 19.53 -1.21
N LEU A 30 14.25 19.53 -1.93
CA LEU A 30 15.51 18.92 -1.49
C LEU A 30 16.06 19.59 -0.22
N ARG A 31 15.77 20.88 0.02
CA ARG A 31 16.06 21.53 1.30
C ARG A 31 15.27 20.90 2.45
N THR A 32 14.04 20.47 2.22
CA THR A 32 13.26 19.67 3.20
C THR A 32 13.88 18.29 3.42
N LEU A 33 14.56 17.70 2.42
CA LEU A 33 15.39 16.50 2.64
C LEU A 33 16.62 16.75 3.53
N ARG A 34 17.02 18.00 3.80
CA ARG A 34 17.99 18.24 4.89
C ARG A 34 17.41 17.88 6.25
N ILE A 35 16.09 17.89 6.47
CA ILE A 35 15.50 17.36 7.71
C ILE A 35 15.78 15.85 7.81
N PHE A 36 15.68 15.09 6.71
CA PHE A 36 16.15 13.69 6.65
C PHE A 36 17.65 13.57 6.95
N ARG A 37 18.47 14.55 6.52
CA ARG A 37 19.89 14.61 6.89
C ARG A 37 20.14 15.04 8.34
N MET A 38 19.20 15.73 8.99
CA MET A 38 19.23 16.09 10.41
C MET A 38 19.00 14.85 11.29
N PHE A 39 18.08 13.97 10.89
CA PHE A 39 17.95 12.62 11.48
C PHE A 39 19.26 11.80 11.35
N ARG A 40 20.09 12.10 10.33
CA ARG A 40 21.43 11.49 10.13
C ARG A 40 22.50 11.96 11.13
N MET A 41 22.25 13.02 11.91
CA MET A 41 23.22 13.59 12.86
C MET A 41 23.10 12.99 14.27
N PHE A 42 21.94 12.42 14.60
CA PHE A 42 21.72 11.73 15.87
C PHE A 42 22.13 10.26 15.75
N ALA A 43 23.37 9.95 16.13
CA ALA A 43 23.92 8.59 16.08
C ALA A 43 23.00 7.54 16.75
N GLY A 44 22.32 7.89 17.84
CA GLY A 44 21.36 7.00 18.51
C GLY A 44 20.08 6.71 17.70
N LEU A 45 19.50 7.72 17.05
CA LEU A 45 18.33 7.55 16.18
C LEU A 45 18.68 6.73 14.93
N ARG A 46 19.89 6.88 14.39
CA ARG A 46 20.36 6.07 13.27
C ARG A 46 20.39 4.58 13.63
N VAL A 47 20.94 4.22 14.79
CA VAL A 47 20.99 2.81 15.22
C VAL A 47 19.58 2.22 15.37
N MET A 48 18.64 2.99 15.92
CA MET A 48 17.24 2.56 16.02
C MET A 48 16.60 2.38 14.63
N VAL A 49 16.81 3.31 13.71
CA VAL A 49 16.28 3.25 12.35
C VAL A 49 16.90 2.10 11.55
N ASP A 50 18.21 1.90 11.65
CA ASP A 50 18.92 0.77 11.03
C ASP A 50 18.39 -0.56 11.58
N ALA A 51 18.13 -0.65 12.90
CA ALA A 51 17.50 -1.82 13.51
C ALA A 51 16.06 -2.05 13.01
N ILE A 52 15.25 -1.00 12.83
CA ILE A 52 13.91 -1.10 12.22
C ILE A 52 14.03 -1.67 10.81
N PHE A 53 14.85 -1.08 9.94
CA PHE A 53 15.02 -1.57 8.57
C PHE A 53 15.54 -3.01 8.52
N GLN A 54 16.44 -3.39 9.44
CA GLN A 54 16.94 -4.75 9.54
C GLN A 54 15.86 -5.74 10.01
N SER A 55 14.93 -5.30 10.87
CA SER A 55 13.78 -6.10 11.31
C SER A 55 12.64 -6.18 10.28
N LEU A 56 12.56 -5.25 9.33
CA LEU A 56 11.54 -5.26 8.28
C LEU A 56 11.68 -6.45 7.33
N LEU A 57 12.91 -6.82 6.96
CA LEU A 57 13.14 -7.98 6.08
C LEU A 57 12.58 -9.28 6.66
N PRO A 58 12.96 -9.73 7.88
CA PRO A 58 12.37 -10.93 8.47
C PRO A 58 10.86 -10.77 8.73
N LEU A 59 10.38 -9.57 9.11
CA LEU A 59 8.96 -9.32 9.29
C LEU A 59 8.17 -9.46 7.98
N LEU A 60 8.73 -9.04 6.84
CA LEU A 60 8.13 -9.26 5.51
C LEU A 60 8.05 -10.75 5.18
N TRP A 61 9.10 -11.54 5.46
CA TRP A 61 9.05 -13.00 5.27
C TRP A 61 7.97 -13.65 6.13
N THR A 62 7.88 -13.28 7.40
CA THR A 62 6.83 -13.77 8.32
C THR A 62 5.44 -13.33 7.87
N SER A 63 5.30 -12.09 7.37
CA SER A 63 4.03 -11.57 6.83
C SER A 63 3.58 -12.33 5.58
N ILE A 64 4.50 -12.64 4.67
CA ILE A 64 4.21 -13.48 3.49
C ILE A 64 3.78 -14.88 3.93
N PHE A 65 4.47 -15.47 4.90
CA PHE A 65 4.10 -16.77 5.45
C PHE A 65 2.69 -16.74 6.07
N LEU A 66 2.37 -15.70 6.85
CA LEU A 66 1.03 -15.49 7.40
C LEU A 66 -0.03 -15.34 6.29
N ALA A 67 0.26 -14.60 5.22
CA ALA A 67 -0.65 -14.44 4.09
C ALA A 67 -0.95 -15.77 3.39
N ILE A 68 0.02 -16.67 3.27
CA ILE A 68 -0.18 -18.02 2.73
C ILE A 68 -1.10 -18.83 3.64
N LEU A 69 -0.93 -18.77 4.96
CA LEU A 69 -1.82 -19.44 5.90
C LEU A 69 -3.26 -18.91 5.77
N ILE A 70 -3.43 -17.59 5.73
CA ILE A 70 -4.74 -16.94 5.55
C ILE A 70 -5.38 -17.39 4.23
N PHE A 71 -4.61 -17.52 3.15
CA PHE A 71 -5.11 -18.02 1.87
C PHE A 71 -5.64 -19.46 1.96
N ILE A 72 -4.90 -20.36 2.61
CA ILE A 72 -5.33 -21.76 2.80
C ILE A 72 -6.66 -21.79 3.58
N PHE A 73 -6.73 -21.08 4.70
CA PHE A 73 -7.97 -21.02 5.49
C PHE A 73 -9.13 -20.37 4.73
N ALA A 74 -8.87 -19.32 3.95
CA ALA A 74 -9.89 -18.65 3.16
C ALA A 74 -10.56 -19.61 2.16
N VAL A 75 -9.76 -20.43 1.47
CA VAL A 75 -10.28 -21.43 0.53
C VAL A 75 -11.09 -22.51 1.26
N LEU A 76 -10.61 -22.99 2.41
CA LEU A 76 -11.34 -23.98 3.22
C LEU A 76 -12.69 -23.45 3.69
N PHE A 77 -12.74 -22.22 4.21
CA PHE A 77 -13.99 -21.58 4.62
C PHE A 77 -14.93 -21.38 3.44
N GLN A 78 -14.42 -20.96 2.28
CA GLN A 78 -15.23 -20.80 1.08
C GLN A 78 -15.91 -22.10 0.65
N GLN A 79 -15.16 -23.20 0.67
CA GLN A 79 -15.67 -24.53 0.33
C GLN A 79 -16.72 -25.00 1.35
N ALA A 80 -16.44 -24.80 2.65
CA ALA A 80 -17.38 -25.14 3.71
C ALA A 80 -18.69 -24.35 3.62
N VAL A 81 -18.62 -23.04 3.38
CA VAL A 81 -19.78 -22.17 3.18
C VAL A 81 -20.58 -22.62 1.96
N THR A 82 -19.92 -22.86 0.83
CA THR A 82 -20.58 -23.32 -0.42
C THR A 82 -21.32 -24.66 -0.23
N ASN A 83 -20.77 -25.57 0.58
CA ASN A 83 -21.41 -26.84 0.90
C ASN A 83 -22.61 -26.68 1.84
N ASN A 84 -22.51 -25.82 2.86
CA ASN A 84 -23.61 -25.59 3.82
C ASN A 84 -24.78 -24.79 3.21
N LEU A 85 -24.49 -23.89 2.26
CA LEU A 85 -25.50 -23.11 1.52
C LEU A 85 -26.44 -24.00 0.69
N GLN A 86 -26.04 -25.22 0.33
CA GLN A 86 -26.90 -26.14 -0.42
C GLN A 86 -27.98 -26.80 0.45
N GLY A 87 -27.86 -26.75 1.78
CA GLY A 87 -28.74 -27.46 2.73
C GLY A 87 -29.62 -26.58 3.61
N THR A 88 -29.49 -25.25 3.57
CA THR A 88 -30.16 -24.32 4.50
C THR A 88 -31.10 -23.36 3.77
N SER A 89 -32.33 -23.22 4.26
CA SER A 89 -33.40 -22.39 3.69
C SER A 89 -33.49 -20.98 4.30
N ASP A 90 -32.60 -20.65 5.24
CA ASP A 90 -32.72 -19.46 6.09
C ASP A 90 -32.01 -18.24 5.45
N ASP A 91 -32.80 -17.41 4.77
CA ASP A 91 -32.31 -16.37 3.83
C ASP A 91 -31.46 -15.28 4.52
N PHE A 92 -31.76 -14.97 5.79
CA PHE A 92 -31.04 -13.97 6.57
C PHE A 92 -29.59 -14.39 6.90
N THR A 93 -29.40 -15.63 7.34
CA THR A 93 -28.08 -16.19 7.68
C THR A 93 -27.23 -16.36 6.43
N VAL A 94 -27.85 -16.76 5.32
CA VAL A 94 -27.20 -16.88 4.00
C VAL A 94 -26.72 -15.53 3.49
N ALA A 95 -27.51 -14.46 3.63
CA ALA A 95 -27.12 -13.11 3.22
C ALA A 95 -25.91 -12.57 4.00
N GLN A 96 -25.85 -12.83 5.32
CA GLN A 96 -24.69 -12.43 6.14
C GLN A 96 -23.43 -13.21 5.75
N LEU A 97 -23.52 -14.54 5.61
CA LEU A 97 -22.40 -15.37 5.19
C LEU A 97 -21.87 -14.96 3.81
N ARG A 98 -22.75 -14.67 2.85
CA ARG A 98 -22.34 -14.17 1.54
C ARG A 98 -21.59 -12.85 1.66
N THR A 99 -22.07 -11.90 2.46
CA THR A 99 -21.40 -10.60 2.62
C THR A 99 -19.94 -10.72 3.09
N PHE A 100 -19.60 -11.71 3.93
CA PHE A 100 -18.24 -11.90 4.47
C PHE A 100 -17.41 -12.97 3.74
N PHE A 101 -18.06 -13.91 3.03
CA PHE A 101 -17.46 -15.09 2.40
C PHE A 101 -17.91 -15.27 0.93
N GLU A 102 -18.18 -14.19 0.19
CA GLU A 102 -18.55 -14.30 -1.23
C GLU A 102 -17.35 -14.64 -2.13
N ASN A 103 -16.21 -13.99 -1.89
CA ASN A 103 -15.03 -14.05 -2.76
C ASN A 103 -13.78 -14.31 -1.93
N VAL A 104 -12.82 -15.08 -2.48
CA VAL A 104 -11.56 -15.43 -1.78
C VAL A 104 -10.81 -14.20 -1.24
N PRO A 105 -10.61 -13.10 -2.00
CA PRO A 105 -9.94 -11.91 -1.47
C PRO A 105 -10.72 -11.25 -0.32
N LEU A 106 -12.05 -11.30 -0.35
CA LEU A 106 -12.91 -10.74 0.69
C LEU A 106 -12.83 -11.64 1.95
N THR A 107 -12.89 -12.96 1.79
CA THR A 107 -12.68 -13.92 2.87
C THR A 107 -11.30 -13.77 3.53
N MET A 108 -10.25 -13.56 2.73
CA MET A 108 -8.91 -13.29 3.25
C MET A 108 -8.87 -11.99 4.07
N LEU A 109 -9.54 -10.93 3.59
CA LEU A 109 -9.65 -9.65 4.29
C LEU A 109 -10.46 -9.79 5.58
N THR A 110 -11.57 -10.53 5.57
CA THR A 110 -12.37 -10.86 6.76
C THR A 110 -11.52 -11.61 7.80
N LEU A 111 -10.80 -12.66 7.39
CA LEU A 111 -9.92 -13.43 8.28
C LEU A 111 -8.79 -12.58 8.85
N PHE A 112 -8.20 -11.71 8.03
CA PHE A 112 -7.18 -10.77 8.48
C PHE A 112 -7.76 -9.78 9.52
N MET A 113 -8.97 -9.26 9.30
CA MET A 113 -9.68 -8.42 10.27
C MET A 113 -10.04 -9.16 11.54
N SER A 114 -10.37 -10.46 11.49
CA SER A 114 -10.59 -11.28 12.68
C SER A 114 -9.32 -11.48 13.50
N ILE A 115 -8.18 -11.75 12.84
CA ILE A 115 -6.88 -11.90 13.53
C ILE A 115 -6.41 -10.60 14.18
N THR A 116 -6.64 -9.46 13.51
CA THR A 116 -6.22 -8.13 14.00
C THR A 116 -7.21 -7.51 14.99
N GLY A 117 -8.34 -8.17 15.27
CA GLY A 117 -9.37 -7.69 16.18
C GLY A 117 -10.26 -6.58 15.63
N GLY A 118 -10.28 -6.38 14.31
CA GLY A 118 -11.12 -5.37 13.65
C GLY A 118 -12.59 -5.79 13.51
N VAL A 119 -12.84 -7.06 13.20
CA VAL A 119 -14.21 -7.62 13.12
C VAL A 119 -14.31 -8.76 14.12
N SER A 120 -15.19 -8.59 15.11
CA SER A 120 -15.54 -9.67 16.03
C SER A 120 -16.48 -10.64 15.32
N TRP A 121 -16.14 -11.93 15.35
CA TRP A 121 -17.08 -13.04 15.41
C TRP A 121 -18.13 -12.79 16.50
N TRP A 122 -19.21 -12.09 16.14
CA TRP A 122 -20.46 -12.05 16.90
C TRP A 122 -21.36 -13.22 16.49
#